data_AF-A0A1M4SDS6-F1
#
_entry.id   AF-A0A1M4SDS6-F1
#
_cell.length_a   1.000
_cell.length_b   1.000
_cell.length_c   1.000
_cell.angle_alpha   90.00
_cell.angle_beta   90.00
_cell.angle_gamma   90.00
#
_symmetry.space_group_name_H-M   'P 1'
#
loop_
_entity.id
_entity.type
_entity.pdbx_description
1 polymer ?
#
loop_
_entity_poly.entity_id
_entity_poly.type
_entity_poly.pdbx_seq_one_letter_code
_entity_poly.pdbx_strand_id
1 'polypeptide(L)' 'MSEILVKHSVKKRIKEELNTSYPTVQSALFGMTDTQLAREIREKALQLGGVEVKSEK' A
#
# COMPACT_ATOMS: atom_id res chain seq x y z
N MET A 1 11.79 8.48 -1.91
CA MET A 1 10.36 8.21 -1.68
C MET A 1 10.22 6.70 -1.61
N SER A 2 9.58 6.14 -0.59
CA SER A 2 9.41 4.67 -0.49
C SER A 2 8.14 4.24 -1.20
N GLU A 3 8.24 3.23 -2.05
CA GLU A 3 7.09 2.55 -2.67
C GLU A 3 7.02 1.12 -2.17
N ILE A 4 5.82 0.58 -1.96
CA ILE A 4 5.61 -0.82 -1.59
C ILE A 4 5.05 -1.59 -2.78
N LEU A 5 5.84 -2.53 -3.29
CA LEU A 5 5.45 -3.42 -4.36
C LEU A 5 4.71 -4.64 -3.80
N VAL A 6 3.51 -4.89 -4.33
CA VAL A 6 2.65 -6.02 -3.99
C VAL A 6 1.95 -6.57 -5.22
N LYS A 7 1.61 -7.87 -5.18
CA LYS A 7 0.79 -8.53 -6.21
C LYS A 7 -0.62 -7.91 -6.28
N HIS A 8 -1.25 -7.96 -7.44
CA HIS A 8 -2.62 -7.46 -7.66
C HIS A 8 -3.65 -8.09 -6.70
N SER A 9 -3.50 -9.39 -6.41
CA SER A 9 -4.35 -10.10 -5.44
C SER A 9 -4.27 -9.52 -4.02
N VAL A 10 -3.08 -9.08 -3.61
CA VAL A 10 -2.84 -8.43 -2.30
C VAL A 10 -3.51 -7.06 -2.25
N LYS A 11 -3.40 -6.25 -3.33
CA LYS A 11 -4.10 -4.97 -3.43
C LYS A 11 -5.62 -5.14 -3.30
N LYS A 12 -6.19 -6.15 -3.96
CA LYS A 12 -7.62 -6.49 -3.85
C LYS A 12 -8.01 -6.88 -2.42
N ARG A 13 -7.19 -7.71 -1.76
CA ARG A 13 -7.40 -8.12 -0.37
C ARG A 13 -7.37 -6.94 0.60
N ILE A 14 -6.37 -6.06 0.48
CA ILE A 14 -6.27 -4.85 1.32
C ILE A 14 -7.49 -3.95 1.12
N LYS A 15 -7.92 -3.78 -0.13
CA LYS A 15 -9.12 -3.00 -0.47
C LYS A 15 -10.36 -3.52 0.28
N GLU A 16 -10.57 -4.84 0.24
CA GLU A 16 -11.72 -5.50 0.88
C GLU A 16 -11.63 -5.45 2.40
N GLU A 17 -10.47 -5.73 2.98
CA GLU A 17 -10.28 -5.74 4.44
C GLU A 17 -10.33 -4.35 5.08
N LEU A 18 -9.91 -3.31 4.37
CA LEU A 18 -9.91 -1.91 4.86
C LEU A 18 -11.08 -1.09 4.32
N ASN A 19 -12.03 -1.73 3.62
CA ASN A 19 -13.20 -1.11 3.00
C ASN A 19 -12.88 0.20 2.26
N THR A 20 -11.86 0.17 1.40
CA THR A 20 -11.33 1.36 0.72
C THR A 20 -11.39 1.23 -0.81
N SER A 21 -10.89 2.22 -1.54
CA SER A 21 -10.85 2.21 -3.01
C SER A 21 -9.50 1.75 -3.53
N TYR A 22 -9.46 1.15 -4.72
CA TYR A 22 -8.22 0.73 -5.36
C TYR A 22 -7.25 1.91 -5.61
N PRO A 23 -7.72 3.10 -6.07
CA PRO A 23 -6.87 4.30 -6.14
C PRO A 23 -6.26 4.69 -4.79
N THR A 24 -7.02 4.60 -3.70
CA THR A 24 -6.51 4.92 -2.35
C THR A 24 -5.40 3.95 -1.93
N VAL A 25 -5.60 2.65 -2.15
CA VAL A 25 -4.57 1.63 -1.89
C VAL A 25 -3.33 1.91 -2.71
N GLN A 26 -3.50 2.21 -4.00
CA GLN A 26 -2.40 2.52 -4.89
C GLN A 26 -1.62 3.74 -4.41
N SER A 27 -2.28 4.88 -4.16
CA SER A 27 -1.61 6.10 -3.68
C SER A 27 -0.88 5.89 -2.35
N ALA A 28 -1.45 5.11 -1.43
CA ALA A 28 -0.82 4.78 -0.16
C ALA A 28 0.45 3.93 -0.33
N LEU A 29 0.41 2.93 -1.22
CA LEU A 29 1.56 2.08 -1.55
C LEU A 29 2.68 2.85 -2.26
N PHE A 30 2.33 3.81 -3.12
CA PHE A 30 3.28 4.71 -3.78
C PHE A 30 3.84 5.79 -2.83
N GLY A 31 3.39 5.86 -1.58
CA GLY A 31 3.83 6.88 -0.64
C GLY A 31 3.38 8.30 -1.00
N MET A 32 2.33 8.45 -1.83
CA MET A 32 1.79 9.74 -2.24
C MET A 32 1.04 10.45 -1.11
N THR A 33 0.56 9.70 -0.12
CA THR A 33 -0.22 10.21 1.01
C THR A 33 0.30 9.64 2.33
N ASP A 34 0.20 10.43 3.40
CA ASP A 34 0.60 10.04 4.76
C ASP A 34 -0.53 10.20 5.78
N THR A 35 -1.74 9.78 5.38
CA THR A 35 -2.86 9.68 6.30
C THR A 35 -2.74 8.42 7.17
N GLN A 36 -3.50 8.36 8.26
CA GLN A 36 -3.57 7.15 9.09
C GLN A 36 -3.96 5.91 8.27
N LEU A 37 -4.96 6.04 7.40
CA LEU A 37 -5.37 4.98 6.47
C LEU A 37 -4.22 4.55 5.54
N ALA A 38 -3.42 5.50 5.04
CA ALA A 38 -2.28 5.18 4.19
C ALA A 38 -1.19 4.41 4.95
N ARG A 39 -0.96 4.73 6.23
CA ARG A 39 -0.04 3.99 7.10
C ARG A 39 -0.54 2.56 7.34
N GLU A 40 -1.81 2.38 7.65
CA GLU A 40 -2.43 1.06 7.82
C GLU A 40 -2.34 0.21 6.54
N ILE A 41 -2.59 0.82 5.37
CA ILE A 41 -2.44 0.14 4.08
C ILE A 41 -0.99 -0.34 3.89
N ARG A 42 0.00 0.51 4.18
CA ARG A 42 1.43 0.17 4.04
C ARG A 42 1.84 -0.94 4.99
N GLU A 43 1.46 -0.86 6.26
CA GLU A 43 1.73 -1.90 7.25
C GLU A 43 1.13 -3.25 6.83
N LYS A 44 -0.12 -3.24 6.38
CA LYS A 44 -0.81 -4.45 5.92
C LYS A 44 -0.18 -5.03 4.66
N ALA A 45 0.27 -4.16 3.75
CA ALA A 45 1.01 -4.58 2.55
C ALA A 45 2.31 -5.30 2.91
N LEU A 46 3.07 -4.80 3.89
CA LEU A 46 4.29 -5.44 4.39
C LEU A 46 4.00 -6.79 5.06
N GLN A 47 2.96 -6.87 5.89
CA GLN A 47 2.54 -8.12 6.53
C GLN A 47 2.15 -9.21 5.52
N LEU A 48 1.60 -8.81 4.36
CA LEU A 48 1.19 -9.71 3.28
C LEU A 48 2.34 -10.05 2.30
N GLY A 49 3.59 -9.73 2.66
CA GLY A 49 4.78 -10.03 1.86
C GLY A 49 5.09 -9.00 0.79
N GLY A 50 4.61 -7.76 0.95
CA GLY A 50 5.03 -6.62 0.15
C GLY A 50 6.48 -6.25 0.40
N VAL A 51 7.13 -5.70 -0.63
CA VAL A 51 8.54 -5.28 -0.55
C VAL A 51 8.58 -3.76 -0.63
N GLU A 52 9.15 -3.12 0.40
CA GLU A 52 9.45 -1.70 0.36
C GLU A 52 10.69 -1.45 -0.49
N VAL A 53 10.54 -0.59 -1.50
CA VAL A 53 11.59 -0.14 -2.40
C VAL A 53 11.81 1.33 -2.13
N LYS A 54 13.04 1.69 -1.77
CA LYS A 54 13.44 3.10 -1.73
C LYS A 54 13.75 3.53 -3.15
N SER A 55 12.86 4.32 -3.74
CA SER A 55 13.17 5.04 -4.97
C SER A 55 14.13 6.16 -4.60
N GLU A 56 15.42 5.88 -4.73
CA GLU A 56 16.46 6.89 -4.92
C GLU A 56 16.21 7.47 -6.32
N LYS A 57 15.81 8.73 -6.36
CA LYS A 57 15.56 9.44 -7.61
C LYS A 57 16.84 10.07 -8.09
#